data_AF-A0A8X6MJC3-F1
#
_entry.id   AF-A0A8X6MJC3-F1
#
_cell.length_a   1.000
_cell.length_b   1.000
_cell.length_c   1.000
_cell.angle_alpha   90.00
_cell.angle_beta   90.00
_cell.angle_gamma   90.00
#
_symmetry.space_group_name_H-M   'P 1'
#
loop_
_entity.id
_entity.type
_entity.pdbx_description
1 polymer ?
#
loop_
_entity_poly.entity_id
_entity_poly.type
_entity_poly.pdbx_seq_one_letter_code
_entity_poly.pdbx_strand_id
1 'polypeptide(L)'
;MSESNKRKFWKIRFTGKLLRSAIFVVCVACFSWQSADFLQLYFSYPTATSVDITFPEVLIKPAVTLCNSNPKLKSTFFYDYRRMVYITCYSSNLHIYGSEEVETTYSNETFRIPNSMNIFVAAIQDLDSFYPWTVPRLLLSVHSPFVPIDPVDEGVLLEKYHEYFIHLKLEEQHLLGSPYQTNCTDYEYLWKKNNKTGPRSQEVFLETIIDSYLKAVHTVRNISLLIVPIFFRCADNGVGGTFLSRAMVVRMDLLC
;
A
#
# COMPACT_ATOMS: atom_id res chain seq x y z
N MET A 1 -64.60 29.81 53.94
CA MET A 1 -63.73 29.73 52.74
C MET A 1 -64.59 29.36 51.54
N SER A 2 -64.83 30.33 50.64
CA SER A 2 -65.79 30.23 49.52
C SER A 2 -65.43 29.08 48.56
N GLU A 3 -66.46 28.37 48.08
CA GLU A 3 -66.36 27.30 47.07
C GLU A 3 -65.57 27.72 45.82
N SER A 4 -65.62 29.02 45.49
CA SER A 4 -64.86 29.63 44.40
C SER A 4 -63.34 29.50 44.59
N ASN A 5 -62.85 29.61 45.82
CA ASN A 5 -61.42 29.50 46.13
C ASN A 5 -60.90 28.06 46.05
N LYS A 6 -61.74 27.05 46.35
CA LYS A 6 -61.34 25.63 46.22
C LYS A 6 -61.13 25.23 44.75
N ARG A 7 -61.97 25.75 43.84
CA ARG A 7 -61.83 25.52 42.38
C ARG A 7 -60.56 26.15 41.80
N LYS A 8 -60.19 27.37 42.23
CA LYS A 8 -58.95 28.03 41.79
C LYS A 8 -57.70 27.30 42.29
N PHE A 9 -57.69 26.84 43.54
CA PHE A 9 -56.56 26.12 44.12
C PHE A 9 -56.32 24.76 43.45
N TRP A 10 -57.39 24.02 43.12
CA TRP A 10 -57.29 22.77 42.37
C TRP A 10 -56.79 22.97 40.94
N LYS A 11 -57.18 24.07 40.27
CA LYS A 11 -56.70 24.43 38.93
C LYS A 11 -55.19 24.64 38.91
N ILE A 12 -54.65 25.42 39.84
CA ILE A 12 -53.20 25.73 39.92
C ILE A 12 -52.37 24.47 40.21
N ARG A 13 -52.86 23.60 41.10
CA ARG A 13 -52.17 22.35 41.45
C ARG A 13 -52.17 21.33 40.30
N PHE A 14 -53.23 21.30 39.48
CA PHE A 14 -53.33 20.41 38.34
C PHE A 14 -52.43 20.85 37.17
N THR A 15 -52.41 22.15 36.85
CA THR A 15 -51.53 22.70 35.80
C THR A 15 -50.04 22.51 36.10
N GLY A 16 -49.62 22.58 37.37
CA GLY A 16 -48.23 22.34 37.75
C GLY A 16 -47.75 20.89 37.52
N LYS A 17 -48.63 19.91 37.66
CA LYS A 17 -48.31 18.50 37.38
C LYS A 17 -48.21 18.23 35.88
N LEU A 18 -49.11 18.80 35.09
CA LEU A 18 -49.07 18.68 33.63
C LEU A 18 -47.81 19.32 33.05
N LEU A 19 -47.43 20.51 33.52
CA LEU A 19 -46.21 21.17 33.09
C LEU A 19 -44.96 20.33 33.39
N ARG A 20 -44.85 19.77 34.60
CA ARG A 20 -43.72 18.90 34.98
C ARG A 20 -43.67 17.63 34.13
N SER A 21 -44.82 17.01 33.89
CA SER A 21 -44.91 15.83 33.03
C SER A 21 -44.51 16.15 31.59
N ALA A 22 -44.95 17.29 31.05
CA ALA A 22 -44.59 17.72 29.71
C ALA A 22 -43.08 17.98 29.57
N ILE A 23 -42.49 18.69 30.53
CA ILE A 23 -41.03 18.92 30.58
C ILE A 23 -40.29 17.58 30.62
N PHE A 24 -40.72 16.65 31.48
CA PHE A 24 -40.10 15.32 31.57
C PHE A 24 -40.17 14.56 30.23
N VAL A 25 -41.32 14.56 29.56
CA VAL A 25 -41.49 13.92 28.24
C VAL A 25 -40.58 14.56 27.18
N VAL A 26 -40.50 15.89 27.14
CA VAL A 26 -39.60 16.62 26.23
C VAL A 26 -38.14 16.26 26.52
N CYS A 27 -37.73 16.23 27.78
CA CYS A 27 -36.36 15.84 28.15
C CYS A 27 -36.04 14.39 27.73
N VAL A 28 -36.96 13.45 27.93
CA VAL A 28 -36.78 12.05 27.49
C VAL A 28 -36.68 11.96 25.97
N ALA A 29 -37.54 12.68 25.24
CA ALA A 29 -37.50 12.70 23.77
C ALA A 29 -36.18 13.27 23.22
N CYS A 30 -35.71 14.40 23.75
CA CYS A 30 -34.42 14.98 23.39
C CYS A 30 -33.25 14.04 23.72
N PHE A 31 -33.28 13.40 24.89
CA PHE A 31 -32.26 12.44 25.29
C PHE A 31 -32.22 11.22 24.37
N SER A 32 -33.38 10.66 24.00
CA SER A 32 -33.48 9.55 23.05
C SER A 32 -32.98 9.94 21.67
N TRP A 33 -33.29 11.14 21.17
CA TRP A 33 -32.77 11.64 19.90
C TRP A 33 -31.25 11.73 19.92
N GLN A 34 -30.68 12.40 20.92
CA GLN A 34 -29.23 12.55 21.06
C GLN A 34 -28.53 11.18 21.18
N SER A 35 -29.15 10.25 21.91
CA SER A 35 -28.64 8.88 22.05
C SER A 35 -28.67 8.13 20.71
N ALA A 36 -29.73 8.29 19.90
CA ALA A 36 -29.83 7.67 18.58
C ALA A 36 -28.79 8.23 17.60
N ASP A 37 -28.55 9.54 17.62
CA ASP A 37 -27.53 10.20 16.81
C ASP A 37 -26.12 9.72 17.18
N PHE A 38 -25.83 9.61 18.48
CA PHE A 38 -24.57 9.04 18.96
C PHE A 38 -24.40 7.57 18.58
N LEU A 39 -25.46 6.77 18.69
CA LEU A 39 -25.44 5.37 18.24
C LEU A 39 -25.22 5.27 16.73
N GLN A 40 -25.84 6.14 15.93
CA GLN A 40 -25.62 6.18 14.49
C GLN A 40 -24.17 6.54 14.16
N LEU A 41 -23.59 7.53 14.84
CA LEU A 41 -22.17 7.86 14.69
C LEU A 41 -21.27 6.69 15.08
N TYR A 42 -21.56 6.02 16.20
CA TYR A 42 -20.81 4.85 16.67
C TYR A 42 -20.86 3.70 15.66
N PHE A 43 -22.04 3.36 15.13
CA PHE A 43 -22.21 2.30 14.14
C PHE A 43 -21.80 2.70 12.71
N SER A 44 -21.49 3.98 12.47
CA SER A 44 -20.89 4.41 11.20
C SER A 44 -19.39 4.11 11.12
N TYR A 45 -18.76 3.73 12.24
CA TYR A 45 -17.33 3.41 12.34
C TYR A 45 -16.40 4.44 11.66
N PRO A 46 -16.52 5.74 11.98
CA PRO A 46 -15.69 6.75 11.35
C PRO A 46 -14.23 6.57 11.79
N THR A 47 -13.29 6.76 10.86
CA THR A 47 -11.85 6.65 11.12
C THR A 47 -11.18 8.01 10.97
N ALA A 48 -10.09 8.22 11.73
CA ALA A 48 -9.24 9.39 11.62
C ALA A 48 -7.79 8.93 11.40
N THR A 49 -7.05 9.62 10.54
CA THR A 49 -5.64 9.33 10.25
C THR A 49 -4.74 10.18 11.13
N SER A 50 -3.83 9.53 11.86
CA SER A 50 -2.75 10.20 12.59
C SER A 50 -1.44 9.97 11.85
N VAL A 51 -0.65 11.02 11.66
CA VAL A 51 0.69 10.93 11.07
C VAL A 51 1.69 11.12 12.18
N ASP A 52 2.57 10.15 12.37
CA ASP A 52 3.67 10.21 13.33
C ASP A 52 5.01 10.03 12.61
N ILE A 53 6.06 10.62 13.16
CA ILE A 53 7.44 10.49 12.66
C ILE A 53 8.24 9.82 13.75
N THR A 54 8.58 8.56 13.52
CA THR A 54 9.35 7.74 14.45
C THR A 54 10.76 7.48 13.91
N PHE A 55 11.69 7.20 14.82
CA PHE A 55 13.06 6.79 14.51
C PHE A 55 13.31 5.43 15.16
N PRO A 56 12.88 4.32 14.53
CA PRO A 56 12.97 3.00 15.13
C PRO A 56 14.42 2.51 15.18
N GLU A 57 14.83 1.95 16.32
CA GLU A 57 16.18 1.38 16.52
C GLU A 57 16.51 0.27 15.52
N VAL A 58 15.48 -0.46 15.07
CA VAL A 58 15.62 -1.54 14.09
C VAL A 58 14.76 -1.19 12.87
N LEU A 59 15.41 -1.09 11.72
CA LEU A 59 14.75 -0.86 10.44
C LEU A 59 14.81 -2.13 9.59
N ILE A 60 13.70 -2.47 8.95
CA ILE A 60 13.69 -3.51 7.92
C ILE A 60 14.38 -2.96 6.68
N LYS A 61 15.36 -3.70 6.15
CA LYS A 61 16.07 -3.30 4.94
C LYS A 61 15.11 -3.40 3.74
N PRO A 62 15.05 -2.41 2.84
CA PRO A 62 14.20 -2.49 1.66
C PRO A 62 14.75 -3.50 0.65
N ALA A 63 13.89 -3.93 -0.27
CA ALA A 63 14.35 -4.58 -1.50
C ALA A 63 14.82 -3.51 -2.49
N VAL A 64 15.90 -3.82 -3.20
CA VAL A 64 16.47 -2.95 -4.25
C VAL A 64 16.52 -3.74 -5.54
N THR A 65 15.81 -3.26 -6.55
CA THR A 65 15.75 -3.86 -7.88
C THR A 65 16.45 -2.97 -8.89
N LEU A 66 17.42 -3.54 -9.60
CA LEU A 66 18.18 -2.91 -10.66
C LEU A 66 17.92 -3.62 -11.98
N CYS A 67 17.50 -2.89 -13.00
CA CYS A 67 17.24 -3.44 -14.32
C CYS A 67 18.03 -2.71 -15.39
N ASN A 68 18.54 -3.45 -16.36
CA ASN A 68 19.12 -2.85 -17.53
C ASN A 68 17.99 -2.36 -18.45
N SER A 69 17.90 -1.06 -18.72
CA SER A 69 16.87 -0.51 -19.59
C SER A 69 16.98 -0.98 -21.04
N ASN A 70 18.08 -1.65 -21.41
CA ASN A 70 18.21 -2.32 -22.69
C ASN A 70 17.64 -3.74 -22.62
N PRO A 71 16.48 -4.01 -23.25
CA PRO A 71 15.84 -5.32 -23.18
C PRO A 71 16.48 -6.40 -24.06
N LYS A 72 17.48 -6.05 -24.88
CA LYS A 72 18.13 -7.00 -25.81
C LYS A 72 19.64 -6.93 -25.72
N LEU A 73 20.24 -8.00 -25.18
CA LEU A 73 21.67 -8.25 -25.32
C LEU A 73 21.95 -8.71 -26.76
N LYS A 74 22.96 -8.13 -27.41
CA LYS A 74 23.37 -8.48 -28.78
C LYS A 74 23.79 -9.96 -28.93
N SER A 75 24.23 -10.58 -27.83
CA SER A 75 24.76 -11.95 -27.79
C SER A 75 23.69 -13.07 -27.72
N THR A 76 22.42 -12.76 -27.47
CA THR A 76 21.34 -13.76 -27.29
C THR A 76 20.30 -13.79 -28.41
N PHE A 77 20.60 -13.23 -29.59
CA PHE A 77 19.63 -13.11 -30.68
C PHE A 77 19.35 -14.46 -31.39
N PHE A 78 18.41 -15.25 -30.85
CA PHE A 78 17.64 -16.22 -31.61
C PHE A 78 16.27 -15.60 -31.96
N TYR A 79 15.88 -15.67 -33.24
CA TYR A 79 14.62 -15.14 -33.76
C TYR A 79 13.41 -15.89 -33.13
N ASP A 80 12.64 -15.22 -32.27
CA ASP A 80 11.28 -15.66 -31.87
C ASP A 80 10.27 -14.51 -32.05
N TYR A 81 9.13 -14.83 -32.66
CA TYR A 81 8.09 -13.92 -33.13
C TYR A 81 7.02 -13.55 -32.07
N ARG A 82 7.09 -14.05 -30.82
CA ARG A 82 6.15 -13.71 -29.73
C ARG A 82 6.69 -12.65 -28.76
N ARG A 83 6.79 -11.40 -29.21
CA ARG A 83 7.40 -10.25 -28.51
C ARG A 83 6.79 -9.93 -27.13
N MET A 84 7.22 -10.65 -26.08
CA MET A 84 7.33 -10.09 -24.74
C MET A 84 8.76 -9.56 -24.60
N VAL A 85 8.88 -8.26 -24.35
CA VAL A 85 10.16 -7.58 -24.16
C VAL A 85 10.54 -7.81 -22.70
N TYR A 86 11.31 -8.86 -22.45
CA TYR A 86 11.80 -9.14 -21.10
C TYR A 86 13.00 -8.25 -20.81
N ILE A 87 12.93 -7.51 -19.72
CA ILE A 87 14.06 -6.76 -19.18
C ILE A 87 14.71 -7.62 -18.11
N THR A 88 16.04 -7.73 -18.16
CA THR A 88 16.79 -8.43 -17.10
C THR A 88 16.93 -7.52 -15.88
N CYS A 89 16.42 -8.02 -14.76
CA CYS A 89 16.42 -7.34 -13.48
C CYS A 89 17.12 -8.20 -12.41
N TYR A 90 17.79 -7.53 -11.48
CA TYR A 90 18.40 -8.12 -10.30
C TYR A 90 17.82 -7.46 -9.07
N SER A 91 17.30 -8.25 -8.15
CA SER A 91 16.73 -7.77 -6.89
C SER A 91 17.54 -8.28 -5.72
N SER A 92 17.88 -7.40 -4.79
CA SER A 92 18.51 -7.74 -3.51
C SER A 92 17.48 -7.65 -2.39
N ASN A 93 17.57 -8.57 -1.41
CA ASN A 93 16.68 -8.64 -0.24
C ASN A 93 15.18 -8.77 -0.58
N LEU A 94 14.86 -9.54 -1.62
CA LEU A 94 13.48 -9.79 -2.04
C LEU A 94 12.94 -11.08 -1.39
N HIS A 95 11.86 -10.96 -0.62
CA HIS A 95 11.31 -12.04 0.23
C HIS A 95 9.85 -12.37 -0.11
N ILE A 96 9.52 -12.40 -1.40
CA ILE A 96 8.15 -12.65 -1.87
C ILE A 96 7.67 -14.07 -1.53
N TYR A 97 8.50 -15.08 -1.80
CA TYR A 97 8.16 -16.50 -1.65
C TYR A 97 9.04 -17.22 -0.61
N GLY A 98 9.91 -16.48 0.08
CA GLY A 98 10.86 -17.03 1.05
C GLY A 98 10.20 -17.35 2.39
N SER A 99 10.59 -18.47 3.00
CA SER A 99 10.34 -18.76 4.42
C SER A 99 11.33 -18.05 5.36
N GLU A 100 12.36 -17.45 4.75
CA GLU A 100 13.44 -16.70 5.40
C GLU A 100 12.91 -15.43 6.07
N GLU A 101 13.62 -15.03 7.11
CA GLU A 101 13.37 -13.78 7.80
C GLU A 101 14.09 -12.64 7.08
N VAL A 102 13.52 -11.45 7.15
CA VAL A 102 14.05 -10.29 6.42
C VAL A 102 15.27 -9.73 7.13
N GLU A 103 16.24 -9.29 6.32
CA GLU A 103 17.39 -8.57 6.83
C GLU A 103 16.95 -7.27 7.51
N THR A 104 17.41 -7.07 8.75
CA THR A 104 17.22 -5.82 9.49
C THR A 104 18.55 -5.09 9.66
N THR A 105 18.48 -3.78 9.86
CA THR A 105 19.63 -2.93 10.14
C THR A 105 19.33 -2.07 11.37
N TYR A 106 20.31 -1.91 12.25
CA TYR A 106 20.18 -1.06 13.43
C TYR A 106 20.41 0.41 13.07
N SER A 107 19.49 1.29 13.45
CA SER A 107 19.69 2.73 13.40
C SER A 107 20.55 3.15 14.60
N ASN A 108 21.87 3.07 14.49
CA ASN A 108 22.72 3.58 15.56
C ASN A 108 22.60 5.11 15.63
N GLU A 109 21.89 5.63 16.63
CA GLU A 109 21.73 7.08 16.88
C GLU A 109 23.06 7.82 17.09
N THR A 110 24.13 7.10 17.42
CA THR A 110 25.44 7.66 17.79
C THR A 110 26.38 7.93 16.62
N PHE A 111 26.07 7.48 15.40
CA PHE A 111 26.97 7.66 14.25
C PHE A 111 26.41 8.69 13.25
N ARG A 112 26.86 9.94 13.36
CA ARG A 112 26.53 11.09 12.50
C ARG A 112 27.02 10.99 11.05
N ILE A 113 27.52 9.84 10.62
CA ILE A 113 27.90 9.60 9.23
C ILE A 113 26.88 8.61 8.68
N PRO A 114 26.18 8.92 7.57
CA PRO A 114 25.25 7.98 6.97
C PRO A 114 26.07 6.79 6.48
N ASN A 115 26.11 5.71 7.26
CA ASN A 115 26.61 4.45 6.76
C ASN A 115 25.71 4.09 5.58
N SER A 116 26.28 4.05 4.38
CA SER A 116 25.61 3.57 3.18
C SER A 116 25.08 2.17 3.48
N MET A 117 23.76 2.03 3.60
CA MET A 117 23.12 0.76 3.98
C MET A 117 23.43 -0.34 2.94
N ASN A 118 23.59 0.06 1.67
CA ASN A 118 24.11 -0.79 0.60
C ASN A 118 24.91 0.06 -0.40
N ILE A 119 25.91 -0.56 -1.01
CA ILE A 119 26.64 -0.01 -2.16
C ILE A 119 26.45 -0.97 -3.32
N PHE A 120 25.91 -0.46 -4.43
CA PHE A 120 25.74 -1.23 -5.66
C PHE A 120 26.65 -0.65 -6.74
N VAL A 121 27.46 -1.51 -7.35
CA VAL A 121 28.30 -1.15 -8.49
C VAL A 121 27.76 -1.89 -9.71
N ALA A 122 27.13 -1.16 -10.62
CA ALA A 122 26.59 -1.70 -11.86
C ALA A 122 27.51 -1.34 -13.04
N ALA A 123 28.07 -2.35 -13.70
CA ALA A 123 28.85 -2.18 -14.92
C ALA A 123 27.94 -2.40 -16.14
N ILE A 124 27.55 -1.31 -16.80
CA ILE A 124 26.71 -1.35 -18.00
C ILE A 124 27.63 -1.30 -19.22
N GLN A 125 27.63 -2.35 -20.03
CA GLN A 125 28.44 -2.40 -21.24
C GLN A 125 27.70 -1.78 -22.43
N ASP A 126 28.29 -0.77 -23.06
CA ASP A 126 27.71 -0.10 -24.23
C ASP A 126 27.64 -1.02 -25.46
N LEU A 127 28.56 -1.98 -25.56
CA LEU A 127 28.67 -2.92 -26.68
C LEU A 127 27.52 -3.95 -26.75
N ASP A 128 26.80 -4.13 -25.65
CA ASP A 128 25.68 -5.04 -25.55
C ASP A 128 24.35 -4.41 -26.01
N SER A 129 24.35 -3.10 -26.32
CA SER A 129 23.19 -2.40 -26.87
C SER A 129 22.85 -2.91 -28.27
N PHE A 130 21.60 -3.35 -28.47
CA PHE A 130 21.14 -3.78 -29.79
C PHE A 130 21.03 -2.59 -30.76
N TYR A 131 20.66 -1.41 -30.26
CA TYR A 131 20.54 -0.20 -31.07
C TYR A 131 21.67 0.78 -30.75
N PRO A 132 22.43 1.25 -31.75
CA PRO A 132 23.57 2.15 -31.53
C PRO A 132 23.14 3.55 -31.06
N TRP A 133 21.87 3.93 -31.23
CA TRP A 133 21.31 5.20 -30.79
C TRP A 133 20.65 5.14 -29.40
N THR A 134 20.47 3.95 -28.81
CA THR A 134 19.93 3.85 -27.45
C THR A 134 21.06 3.95 -26.45
N VAL A 135 20.99 4.95 -25.57
CA VAL A 135 21.90 5.05 -24.43
C VAL A 135 21.42 4.05 -23.38
N PRO A 136 22.24 3.04 -23.01
CA PRO A 136 21.85 2.11 -21.98
C PRO A 136 21.78 2.84 -20.64
N ARG A 137 20.70 2.60 -19.90
CA ARG A 137 20.43 3.21 -18.59
C ARG A 137 20.12 2.11 -17.58
N LEU A 138 20.23 2.44 -16.31
CA LEU A 138 19.80 1.57 -15.23
C LEU A 138 18.45 2.04 -14.74
N LEU A 139 17.49 1.14 -14.60
CA LEU A 139 16.25 1.39 -13.86
C LEU A 139 16.50 0.91 -12.43
N LEU A 140 16.27 1.79 -11.46
CA LEU A 140 16.35 1.48 -10.04
C LEU A 140 14.95 1.59 -9.43
N SER A 141 14.53 0.55 -8.73
CA SER A 141 13.37 0.59 -7.84
C SER A 141 13.77 0.19 -6.42
N VAL A 142 13.20 0.87 -5.43
CA VAL A 142 13.37 0.56 -4.01
C VAL A 142 12.00 0.40 -3.40
N HIS A 143 11.73 -0.75 -2.81
CA HIS A 143 10.39 -1.13 -2.38
C HIS A 143 10.41 -2.05 -1.16
N SER A 144 9.22 -2.35 -0.63
CA SER A 144 9.06 -3.36 0.42
C SER A 144 9.57 -4.73 -0.05
N PRO A 145 10.31 -5.48 0.78
CA PRO A 145 10.81 -6.81 0.43
C PRO A 145 9.70 -7.84 0.19
N PHE A 146 8.45 -7.52 0.56
CA PHE A 146 7.29 -8.40 0.43
C PHE A 146 6.42 -8.12 -0.79
N VAL A 147 6.75 -7.08 -1.56
CA VAL A 147 5.89 -6.56 -2.63
C VAL A 147 6.65 -6.63 -3.96
N PRO A 148 6.13 -7.33 -4.99
CA PRO A 148 6.68 -7.24 -6.33
C PRO A 148 6.40 -5.84 -6.88
N ILE A 149 7.38 -5.29 -7.59
CA ILE A 149 7.25 -4.00 -8.27
C ILE A 149 7.57 -4.16 -9.74
N ASP A 150 6.93 -3.36 -10.60
CA ASP A 150 7.39 -3.19 -11.97
C ASP A 150 8.37 -2.00 -12.04
N PRO A 151 9.69 -2.25 -12.15
CA PRO A 151 10.69 -1.20 -12.24
C PRO A 151 10.63 -0.40 -13.55
N VAL A 152 9.85 -0.83 -14.56
CA VAL A 152 9.61 -0.02 -15.77
C VAL A 152 8.63 1.11 -15.47
N ASP A 153 7.60 0.83 -14.68
CA ASP A 153 6.55 1.78 -14.36
C ASP A 153 6.91 2.65 -13.15
N GLU A 154 7.49 2.04 -12.10
CA GLU A 154 7.75 2.70 -10.82
C GLU A 154 9.24 3.04 -10.60
N GLY A 155 10.13 2.54 -11.45
CA GLY A 155 11.56 2.74 -11.32
C GLY A 155 12.04 4.12 -11.73
N VAL A 156 13.20 4.50 -11.20
CA VAL A 156 13.94 5.72 -11.56
C VAL A 156 15.06 5.36 -12.52
N LEU A 157 15.14 6.08 -13.64
CA LEU A 157 16.24 5.97 -14.59
C LEU A 157 17.50 6.65 -14.04
N LEU A 158 18.59 5.89 -13.98
CA LEU A 158 19.93 6.36 -13.65
C LEU A 158 20.82 6.34 -14.90
N GLU A 159 21.64 7.37 -15.03
CA GLU A 159 22.59 7.54 -16.13
C GLU A 159 23.93 6.90 -15.79
N LYS A 160 24.64 6.45 -16.82
CA LYS A 160 25.99 5.92 -16.68
C LYS A 160 26.99 7.00 -16.25
N TYR A 161 28.09 6.57 -15.64
CA TYR A 161 29.22 7.40 -15.19
C TYR A 161 28.86 8.46 -14.13
N HIS A 162 27.76 8.26 -13.41
CA HIS A 162 27.36 9.11 -12.30
C HIS A 162 27.33 8.31 -11.00
N GLU A 163 27.72 8.97 -9.92
CA GLU A 163 27.55 8.46 -8.55
C GLU A 163 26.25 9.04 -7.98
N TYR A 164 25.40 8.17 -7.44
CA TYR A 164 24.09 8.53 -6.92
C TYR A 164 24.04 8.31 -5.41
N PHE A 165 23.67 9.35 -4.67
CA PHE A 165 23.37 9.28 -3.25
C PHE A 165 21.85 9.29 -3.07
N ILE A 166 21.31 8.17 -2.60
CA ILE A 166 19.87 7.97 -2.49
C ILE A 166 19.49 7.98 -1.02
N HIS A 167 18.73 9.01 -0.64
CA HIS A 167 18.19 9.13 0.71
C HIS A 167 16.81 8.49 0.74
N LEU A 168 16.67 7.49 1.60
CA LEU A 168 15.43 6.76 1.78
C LEU A 168 14.70 7.29 3.01
N LYS A 169 13.40 7.52 2.86
CA LYS A 169 12.47 7.71 3.97
C LYS A 169 11.45 6.58 3.93
N LEU A 170 11.32 5.86 5.04
CA LEU A 170 10.32 4.82 5.18
C LEU A 170 8.96 5.45 5.52
N GLU A 171 7.92 5.01 4.81
CA GLU A 171 6.52 5.33 5.12
C GLU A 171 5.79 4.02 5.39
N GLU A 172 5.23 3.90 6.59
CA GLU A 172 4.37 2.79 7.00
C GLU A 172 2.94 3.30 7.22
N GLN A 173 1.96 2.45 6.94
CA GLN A 173 0.57 2.77 7.14
C GLN A 173 -0.09 1.69 8.00
N HIS A 174 -0.72 2.12 9.09
CA HIS A 174 -1.47 1.24 9.97
C HIS A 174 -2.96 1.39 9.71
N LEU A 175 -3.57 0.35 9.17
CA LEU A 175 -5.00 0.32 8.90
C LEU A 175 -5.72 -0.50 9.96
N LEU A 176 -6.95 -0.11 10.27
CA LEU A 176 -7.79 -0.85 11.19
C LEU A 176 -8.35 -2.11 10.51
N GLY A 177 -8.63 -3.16 11.27
CA GLY A 177 -9.35 -4.33 10.76
C GLY A 177 -10.87 -4.09 10.61
N SER A 178 -11.61 -5.11 10.20
CA SER A 178 -13.08 -5.10 10.26
C SER A 178 -13.56 -4.80 11.70
N PRO A 179 -14.59 -3.95 11.91
CA PRO A 179 -15.62 -3.47 10.96
C PRO A 179 -15.33 -2.12 10.29
N TYR A 180 -14.12 -1.58 10.41
CA TYR A 180 -13.78 -0.28 9.81
C TYR A 180 -13.67 -0.37 8.28
N GLN A 181 -13.93 0.73 7.58
CA GLN A 181 -13.97 0.81 6.11
C GLN A 181 -12.59 0.87 5.45
N THR A 182 -11.61 0.19 6.03
CA THR A 182 -10.21 0.16 5.61
C THR A 182 -9.88 -1.05 4.75
N ASN A 183 -10.77 -2.06 4.72
CA ASN A 183 -10.59 -3.33 3.99
C ASN A 183 -9.20 -3.97 4.20
N CYS A 184 -8.66 -3.86 5.41
CA CYS A 184 -7.32 -4.33 5.70
C CYS A 184 -7.30 -5.86 5.88
N THR A 185 -6.31 -6.52 5.28
CA THR A 185 -6.03 -7.94 5.47
C THR A 185 -4.59 -8.10 5.96
N ASP A 186 -4.42 -8.68 7.14
CA ASP A 186 -3.09 -8.97 7.68
C ASP A 186 -2.52 -10.23 7.02
N TYR A 187 -1.83 -10.02 5.89
CA TYR A 187 -1.20 -11.08 5.13
C TYR A 187 -0.06 -11.76 5.90
N GLU A 188 0.63 -11.05 6.78
CA GLU A 188 1.73 -11.61 7.57
C GLU A 188 1.21 -12.59 8.62
N TYR A 189 0.10 -12.25 9.31
CA TYR A 189 -0.60 -13.16 10.19
C TYR A 189 -1.12 -14.40 9.46
N LEU A 190 -1.77 -14.22 8.29
CA LEU A 190 -2.27 -15.34 7.49
C LEU A 190 -1.14 -16.26 7.02
N TRP A 191 -0.04 -15.68 6.55
CA TRP A 191 1.14 -16.42 6.12
C TRP A 191 1.75 -17.22 7.27
N LYS A 192 1.94 -16.61 8.45
CA LYS A 192 2.42 -17.30 9.66
C LYS A 192 1.49 -18.44 10.08
N LYS A 193 0.17 -18.19 10.08
CA LYS A 193 -0.86 -19.18 10.42
C LYS A 193 -0.86 -20.37 9.47
N ASN A 194 -0.53 -20.15 8.20
CA ASN A 194 -0.47 -21.18 7.17
C ASN A 194 0.94 -21.82 7.05
N ASN A 195 1.68 -21.94 8.15
CA ASN A 195 3.04 -22.49 8.16
C ASN A 195 3.98 -21.83 7.13
N LYS A 196 3.93 -20.49 7.03
CA LYS A 196 4.72 -19.70 6.09
C LYS A 196 4.43 -20.03 4.62
N THR A 197 3.16 -20.26 4.27
CA THR A 197 2.72 -20.48 2.89
C THR A 197 1.63 -19.50 2.49
N GLY A 198 1.61 -19.14 1.20
CA GLY A 198 0.68 -18.17 0.63
C GLY A 198 1.28 -16.77 0.41
N PRO A 199 0.47 -15.82 -0.06
CA PRO A 199 0.91 -14.45 -0.33
C PRO A 199 1.18 -13.68 0.96
N ARG A 200 2.22 -12.85 0.96
CA ARG A 200 2.58 -11.95 2.07
C ARG A 200 2.14 -10.49 1.86
N SER A 201 1.50 -10.21 0.73
CA SER A 201 0.98 -8.90 0.35
C SER A 201 -0.17 -9.06 -0.65
N GLN A 202 -0.94 -7.99 -0.84
CA GLN A 202 -2.06 -7.98 -1.77
C GLN A 202 -1.61 -8.12 -3.23
N GLU A 203 -0.48 -7.52 -3.57
CA GLU A 203 0.11 -7.53 -4.91
C GLU A 203 0.52 -8.96 -5.27
N VAL A 204 1.19 -9.67 -4.35
CA VAL A 204 1.53 -11.09 -4.55
C VAL A 204 0.28 -11.95 -4.71
N PHE A 205 -0.77 -11.67 -3.94
CA PHE A 205 -2.03 -12.37 -4.10
C PHE A 205 -2.63 -12.15 -5.50
N LEU A 206 -2.66 -10.91 -6.00
CA LEU A 206 -3.13 -10.61 -7.35
C LEU A 206 -2.28 -11.29 -8.43
N GLU A 207 -0.95 -11.27 -8.28
CA GLU A 207 -0.02 -11.98 -9.17
C GLU A 207 -0.32 -13.48 -9.23
N THR A 208 -0.59 -14.11 -8.08
CA THR A 208 -0.94 -15.55 -8.06
C THR A 208 -2.26 -15.86 -8.78
N ILE A 209 -3.22 -14.94 -8.75
CA ILE A 209 -4.48 -15.08 -9.49
C ILE A 209 -4.22 -14.96 -10.99
N ILE A 210 -3.45 -13.95 -11.41
CA ILE A 210 -3.10 -13.74 -12.82
C ILE A 210 -2.35 -14.95 -13.36
N ASP A 211 -1.35 -15.45 -12.65
CA ASP A 211 -0.60 -16.66 -13.02
C ASP A 211 -1.52 -17.88 -13.14
N SER A 212 -2.43 -18.08 -12.17
CA SER A 212 -3.41 -19.17 -12.20
C SER A 212 -4.35 -19.07 -13.42
N TYR A 213 -4.82 -17.86 -13.72
CA TYR A 213 -5.66 -17.58 -14.88
C TYR A 213 -4.91 -17.85 -16.20
N LEU A 214 -3.67 -17.37 -16.33
CA LEU A 214 -2.84 -17.59 -17.52
C LEU A 214 -2.55 -19.08 -17.72
N LYS A 215 -2.22 -19.83 -16.66
CA LYS A 215 -2.06 -21.29 -16.70
C LYS A 215 -3.33 -21.99 -17.18
N ALA A 216 -4.50 -21.56 -16.69
CA ALA A 216 -5.79 -22.08 -17.15
C ALA A 216 -6.03 -21.77 -18.64
N VAL A 217 -5.80 -20.53 -19.09
CA VAL A 217 -5.94 -20.14 -20.50
C VAL A 217 -4.99 -20.90 -21.41
N HIS A 218 -3.73 -21.11 -21.01
CA HIS A 218 -2.77 -21.92 -21.78
C HIS A 218 -3.19 -23.39 -21.88
N THR A 219 -3.76 -23.93 -20.81
CA THR A 219 -4.33 -25.29 -20.79
C THR A 219 -5.53 -25.39 -21.73
N VAL A 220 -6.41 -24.38 -21.73
CA VAL A 220 -7.58 -24.30 -22.62
C VAL A 220 -7.21 -23.98 -24.06
N ARG A 221 -6.11 -23.26 -24.35
CA ARG A 221 -5.67 -23.03 -25.74
C ARG A 221 -5.18 -24.30 -26.46
N ASN A 222 -4.88 -25.38 -25.72
CA ASN A 222 -4.72 -26.72 -26.30
C ASN A 222 -6.07 -27.42 -26.62
N ILE A 223 -7.20 -26.80 -26.24
CA ILE A 223 -8.58 -27.22 -26.52
C ILE A 223 -9.35 -25.98 -27.04
N SER A 224 -9.11 -25.63 -28.31
CA SER A 224 -9.97 -24.74 -29.12
C SER A 224 -10.55 -23.48 -28.44
N LEU A 225 -9.76 -22.39 -28.49
CA LEU A 225 -10.16 -20.97 -28.65
C LEU A 225 -11.57 -20.53 -28.21
N LEU A 226 -11.64 -19.84 -27.07
CA LEU A 226 -12.62 -18.77 -26.81
C LEU A 226 -11.93 -17.65 -26.01
N ILE A 227 -11.68 -16.52 -26.67
CA ILE A 227 -11.03 -15.33 -26.09
C ILE A 227 -12.13 -14.39 -25.60
N VAL A 228 -12.07 -13.98 -24.34
CA VAL A 228 -12.77 -12.80 -23.82
C VAL A 228 -11.70 -11.81 -23.34
N PRO A 229 -11.69 -10.54 -23.80
CA PRO A 229 -10.76 -9.54 -23.29
C PRO A 229 -11.34 -8.90 -22.03
N ILE A 230 -10.58 -8.91 -20.92
CA ILE A 230 -10.82 -8.04 -19.77
C ILE A 230 -9.75 -6.95 -19.80
N PHE A 231 -10.16 -5.73 -20.13
CA PHE A 231 -9.33 -4.53 -19.98
C PHE A 231 -9.51 -3.99 -18.56
N PHE A 232 -8.45 -4.00 -17.75
CA PHE A 232 -8.33 -3.06 -16.63
C PHE A 232 -7.45 -1.90 -17.07
N ARG A 233 -7.99 -0.69 -16.94
CA ARG A 233 -7.37 0.57 -17.34
C ARG A 233 -7.25 1.40 -16.07
N CYS A 234 -6.10 1.33 -15.38
CA CYS A 234 -5.74 2.36 -14.41
C CYS A 234 -5.02 3.46 -15.17
N ALA A 235 -5.57 4.67 -15.07
CA ALA A 235 -5.05 5.86 -15.70
C ALA A 235 -4.36 6.70 -14.61
N ASP A 236 -3.07 6.96 -14.75
CA ASP A 236 -2.41 8.01 -14.00
C ASP A 236 -1.71 9.01 -14.92
N ASN A 237 -1.95 10.28 -14.60
CA ASN A 237 -1.46 11.45 -15.31
C ASN A 237 -0.06 11.82 -14.80
N GLY A 238 0.88 12.03 -15.71
CA GLY A 238 2.27 12.34 -15.36
C GLY A 238 2.52 13.79 -14.97
N VAL A 239 3.74 14.08 -14.49
CA VAL A 239 4.41 15.40 -14.59
C VAL A 239 5.94 15.20 -14.66
N GLY A 240 6.58 15.98 -15.55
CA GLY A 240 8.00 15.94 -15.88
C GLY A 240 8.97 16.53 -14.84
N GLY A 241 10.27 16.32 -15.10
CA GLY A 241 11.37 16.57 -14.17
C GLY A 241 12.15 17.87 -14.35
N THR A 242 13.15 18.04 -13.49
CA THR A 242 14.56 18.41 -13.80
C THR A 242 15.39 18.25 -12.51
N PHE A 243 16.67 17.86 -12.68
CA PHE A 243 17.78 17.76 -11.71
C PHE A 243 17.43 17.51 -10.23
N LEU A 244 17.60 16.26 -9.80
CA LEU A 244 17.11 15.79 -8.50
C LEU A 244 18.22 15.14 -7.66
N SER A 245 18.54 15.78 -6.53
CA SER A 245 18.62 15.00 -5.30
C SER A 245 17.21 14.48 -5.05
N ARG A 246 16.93 13.26 -5.53
CA ARG A 246 15.62 12.63 -5.36
C ARG A 246 15.64 11.95 -4.00
N ALA A 247 14.98 12.56 -3.02
CA ALA A 247 14.54 11.80 -1.86
C ALA A 247 13.55 10.75 -2.39
N MET A 248 13.91 9.48 -2.27
CA MET A 248 13.03 8.38 -2.65
C MET A 248 12.27 7.98 -1.40
N VAL A 249 10.95 8.14 -1.43
CA VAL A 249 10.09 7.65 -0.36
C VAL A 249 9.79 6.20 -0.68
N VAL A 250 10.19 5.30 0.21
CA VAL A 250 9.85 3.89 0.10
C VAL A 250 8.63 3.69 0.96
N ARG A 251 7.50 3.42 0.31
CA ARG A 251 6.31 2.98 1.02
C ARG A 251 6.46 1.49 1.32
N MET A 252 6.40 1.13 2.60
CA MET A 252 6.14 -0.24 3.01
C MET A 252 4.65 -0.38 3.23
N ASP A 253 4.03 -1.28 2.47
CA ASP A 253 2.59 -1.43 2.49
C ASP A 253 2.09 -1.96 3.83
N LEU A 254 1.05 -1.27 4.29
CA LEU A 254 -0.07 -1.66 5.16
C LEU A 254 0.21 -2.79 6.17
N LEU A 255 0.56 -2.40 7.39
CA LEU A 255 0.41 -3.26 8.56
C LEU A 255 -1.02 -3.10 9.10
N CYS A 256 -1.83 -4.15 9.06
CA CYS A 256 -2.84 -4.34 10.10
C CYS A 256 -2.17 -5.01 11.32
#